data_AF-Q8ZUC0-F1
#
_entry.id   AF-Q8ZUC0-F1
#
_cell.length_a   1.000
_cell.length_b   1.000
_cell.length_c   1.000
_cell.angle_alpha   90.00
_cell.angle_beta   90.00
_cell.angle_gamma   90.00
#
_symmetry.space_group_name_H-M   'P 1'
#
loop_
_entity.id
_entity.type
_entity.pdbx_description
1 polymer ?
#
loop_
_entity_poly.entity_id
_entity_poly.type
_entity_poly.pdbx_seq_one_letter_code
_entity_poly.pdbx_strand_id
1 'polypeptide(L)'
;MRSAVVAMNSAVIEFLGLKGLITQGETSFLIREVMRMSQAIRSNPISKEEAEFIRAVFAKGDIDKITVEELEKVAEIVKRWWYEEGSELAYKMFLYVWMLRAYKLFSQQEKR
;
A
#
# COMPACT_ATOMS: atom_id res chain seq x y z
N MET A 1 -5.77 14.20 -14.49
CA MET A 1 -5.27 12.88 -14.95
C MET A 1 -4.86 11.96 -13.80
N ARG A 2 -3.97 12.39 -12.87
CA ARG A 2 -3.53 11.58 -11.71
C ARG A 2 -4.67 10.98 -10.87
N SER A 3 -5.73 11.74 -10.61
CA SER A 3 -6.89 11.23 -9.86
C SER A 3 -7.66 10.12 -10.57
N ALA A 4 -7.80 10.19 -11.89
CA ALA A 4 -8.45 9.13 -12.66
C ALA A 4 -7.63 7.85 -12.62
N VAL A 5 -6.29 7.97 -12.69
CA VAL A 5 -5.35 6.84 -12.60
C VAL A 5 -5.41 6.18 -11.22
N VAL A 6 -5.43 6.96 -10.14
CA VAL A 6 -5.63 6.44 -8.77
C VAL A 6 -6.99 5.74 -8.67
N ALA A 7 -8.08 6.41 -9.07
CA ALA A 7 -9.43 5.87 -8.94
C ALA A 7 -9.63 4.55 -9.72
N MET A 8 -9.20 4.51 -10.98
CA MET A 8 -9.37 3.32 -11.82
C MET A 8 -8.57 2.13 -11.29
N ASN A 9 -7.30 2.34 -10.93
CA ASN A 9 -6.47 1.24 -10.45
C ASN A 9 -6.87 0.79 -9.04
N SER A 10 -7.35 1.70 -8.18
CA SER A 10 -7.97 1.30 -6.90
C SER A 10 -9.20 0.43 -7.12
N ALA A 11 -10.09 0.80 -8.05
CA ALA A 11 -11.28 0.01 -8.37
C ALA A 11 -10.92 -1.39 -8.92
N VAL A 12 -9.91 -1.48 -9.79
CA VAL A 12 -9.40 -2.78 -10.28
C VAL A 12 -8.85 -3.62 -9.14
N ILE A 13 -8.02 -3.04 -8.27
CA ILE A 13 -7.43 -3.75 -7.12
C ILE A 13 -8.53 -4.23 -6.15
N GLU A 14 -9.54 -3.41 -5.89
CA GLU A 14 -10.68 -3.79 -5.06
C GLU A 14 -11.45 -4.96 -5.67
N PHE A 15 -11.67 -4.93 -6.99
CA PHE A 15 -12.27 -6.06 -7.70
C PHE A 15 -11.43 -7.34 -7.60
N LEU A 16 -10.09 -7.25 -7.73
CA LEU A 16 -9.20 -8.41 -7.56
C LEU A 16 -9.25 -8.96 -6.13
N GLY A 17 -9.27 -8.08 -5.12
CA GLY A 17 -9.42 -8.46 -3.72
C GLY A 17 -10.76 -9.14 -3.45
N LEU A 18 -11.85 -8.57 -3.96
CA LEU A 18 -13.20 -9.15 -3.86
C LEU A 18 -13.29 -10.54 -4.51
N LYS A 19 -12.51 -10.78 -5.58
CA LYS A 19 -12.43 -12.08 -6.25
C LYS A 19 -11.49 -13.08 -5.56
N GLY A 20 -10.86 -12.72 -4.44
CA GLY A 20 -9.93 -13.60 -3.72
C GLY A 20 -8.63 -13.86 -4.47
N LEU A 21 -8.25 -13.02 -5.43
CA LEU A 21 -7.11 -13.26 -6.31
C LEU A 21 -5.76 -12.83 -5.70
N ILE A 22 -5.78 -12.21 -4.54
CA ILE A 22 -4.56 -11.84 -3.79
C ILE A 22 -4.37 -12.87 -2.69
N THR A 23 -3.28 -13.61 -2.77
CA THR A 23 -2.90 -14.69 -1.84
C THR A 23 -1.93 -14.21 -0.78
N GLN A 24 -1.80 -14.97 0.31
CA GLN A 24 -0.83 -14.68 1.37
C GLN A 24 0.62 -14.63 0.85
N GLY A 25 0.97 -15.47 -0.15
CA GLY A 25 2.29 -15.44 -0.78
C GLY A 25 2.58 -14.11 -1.50
N GLU A 26 1.58 -13.58 -2.21
CA GLU A 26 1.67 -12.27 -2.87
C GLU A 26 1.73 -11.14 -1.84
N THR A 27 0.98 -11.21 -0.74
CA THR A 27 1.11 -10.20 0.34
C THR A 27 2.52 -10.16 0.93
N SER A 28 3.16 -11.33 1.10
CA SER A 28 4.54 -11.41 1.60
C SER A 28 5.53 -10.75 0.63
N PHE A 29 5.33 -10.92 -0.67
CA PHE A 29 6.11 -10.22 -1.70
C PHE A 29 5.90 -8.71 -1.63
N LEU A 30 4.64 -8.26 -1.58
CA LEU A 30 4.29 -6.83 -1.53
C LEU A 30 4.88 -6.14 -0.30
N ILE A 31 4.81 -6.77 0.88
CA ILE A 31 5.41 -6.23 2.12
C ILE A 31 6.92 -6.01 1.95
N ARG A 32 7.64 -7.00 1.41
CA ARG A 32 9.09 -6.88 1.16
C ARG A 32 9.41 -5.75 0.19
N GLU A 33 8.63 -5.63 -0.89
CA GLU A 33 8.85 -4.58 -1.87
C GLU A 33 8.55 -3.19 -1.32
N VAL A 34 7.47 -3.02 -0.55
CA VAL A 34 7.19 -1.72 0.10
C VAL A 34 8.29 -1.38 1.11
N MET A 35 8.76 -2.35 1.91
CA MET A 35 9.88 -2.15 2.82
C MET A 35 11.15 -1.72 2.07
N ARG A 36 11.49 -2.41 0.97
CA ARG A 36 12.64 -2.07 0.12
C ARG A 36 12.52 -0.66 -0.47
N MET A 37 11.36 -0.32 -1.02
CA MET A 37 11.09 1.00 -1.60
C MET A 37 11.14 2.11 -0.54
N SER A 38 10.70 1.83 0.68
CA SER A 38 10.71 2.80 1.79
C SER A 38 12.12 3.23 2.24
N GLN A 39 13.15 2.43 1.92
CA GLN A 39 14.55 2.80 2.15
C GLN A 39 15.06 3.85 1.15
N ALA A 40 14.43 3.95 -0.02
CA ALA A 40 14.79 4.91 -1.05
C ALA A 40 14.07 6.27 -0.89
N ILE A 41 13.16 6.39 0.08
CA ILE A 41 12.45 7.64 0.36
C ILE A 41 13.47 8.68 0.82
N ARG A 42 13.56 9.77 0.05
CA ARG A 42 14.30 10.98 0.43
C ARG A 42 13.32 11.97 1.04
N SER A 43 13.84 12.86 1.89
CA SER A 43 13.06 13.96 2.47
C SER A 43 12.53 14.87 1.37
N ASN A 44 11.29 15.36 1.54
CA ASN A 44 10.47 16.09 0.57
C ASN A 44 9.91 15.20 -0.56
N PRO A 45 8.58 15.07 -0.73
CA PRO A 45 7.49 15.70 0.03
C PRO A 45 7.07 14.87 1.26
N ILE A 46 7.71 13.72 1.47
CA ILE A 46 7.50 12.88 2.65
C ILE A 46 8.36 13.39 3.80
N SER A 47 7.76 13.54 4.97
CA SER A 47 8.48 13.90 6.20
C SER A 47 9.32 12.72 6.72
N LYS A 48 10.29 12.99 7.58
CA LYS A 48 11.10 11.94 8.18
C LYS A 48 10.23 10.97 9.01
N GLU A 49 9.30 11.53 9.77
CA GLU A 49 8.35 10.81 10.62
C GLU A 49 7.41 9.93 9.79
N GLU A 50 6.96 10.42 8.63
CA GLU A 50 6.14 9.65 7.69
C GLU A 50 6.92 8.50 7.07
N ALA A 51 8.17 8.73 6.67
CA ALA A 51 9.04 7.67 6.17
C ALA A 51 9.34 6.62 7.25
N GLU A 52 9.55 7.05 8.49
CA GLU A 52 9.71 6.16 9.65
C GLU A 52 8.43 5.37 9.95
N PHE A 53 7.27 6.01 9.87
CA PHE A 53 5.98 5.35 10.02
C PHE A 53 5.78 4.24 8.99
N ILE A 54 6.04 4.52 7.71
CA ILE A 54 5.98 3.50 6.65
C ILE A 54 6.93 2.34 6.99
N ARG A 55 8.20 2.63 7.31
CA ARG A 55 9.17 1.58 7.67
C ARG A 55 8.71 0.75 8.88
N ALA A 56 8.14 1.38 9.90
CA ALA A 56 7.67 0.70 11.10
C ALA A 56 6.50 -0.25 10.81
N VAL A 57 5.54 0.17 9.98
CA VAL A 57 4.41 -0.66 9.55
C VAL A 57 4.91 -1.91 8.82
N PHE A 58 5.81 -1.74 7.85
CA PHE A 58 6.29 -2.85 7.02
C PHE A 58 7.40 -3.70 7.67
N ALA A 59 8.09 -3.18 8.69
CA ALA A 59 9.05 -3.95 9.50
C ALA A 59 8.39 -5.11 10.28
N LYS A 60 7.07 -5.08 10.46
CA LYS A 60 6.31 -6.21 11.05
C LYS A 60 6.45 -7.50 10.23
N GLY A 61 6.70 -7.37 8.92
CA GLY A 61 7.03 -8.47 8.02
C GLY A 61 5.87 -9.43 7.70
N ASP A 62 4.68 -9.20 8.25
CA ASP A 62 3.55 -10.11 8.18
C ASP A 62 2.23 -9.32 8.09
N ILE A 63 1.41 -9.66 7.10
CA ILE A 63 0.13 -8.99 6.81
C ILE A 63 -0.88 -9.14 7.95
N ASP A 64 -0.78 -10.21 8.75
CA ASP A 64 -1.70 -10.42 9.87
C ASP A 64 -1.43 -9.45 11.02
N LYS A 65 -0.20 -8.93 11.12
CA LYS A 65 0.23 -7.95 12.14
C LYS A 65 -0.01 -6.50 11.73
N ILE A 66 -0.34 -6.26 10.46
CA ILE A 66 -0.60 -4.93 9.91
C ILE A 66 -2.11 -4.69 9.90
N THR A 67 -2.56 -3.56 10.43
CA THR A 67 -3.99 -3.21 10.45
C THR A 67 -4.43 -2.53 9.15
N VAL A 68 -5.75 -2.49 8.91
CA VAL A 68 -6.31 -1.80 7.74
C VAL A 68 -6.02 -0.30 7.82
N GLU A 69 -6.14 0.29 9.02
CA GLU A 69 -5.92 1.71 9.29
C GLU A 69 -4.46 2.11 9.06
N GLU A 70 -3.50 1.23 9.40
CA GLU A 70 -2.09 1.45 9.09
C GLU A 70 -1.85 1.48 7.57
N LEU A 71 -2.47 0.56 6.83
CA LEU A 71 -2.37 0.53 5.36
C LEU A 71 -3.04 1.76 4.74
N GLU A 72 -4.18 2.19 5.25
CA GLU A 72 -4.86 3.40 4.78
C GLU A 72 -4.01 4.65 5.02
N LYS A 73 -3.45 4.81 6.21
CA LYS A 73 -2.56 5.93 6.52
C LYS A 73 -1.30 5.92 5.66
N VAL A 74 -0.69 4.77 5.41
CA VAL A 74 0.42 4.68 4.46
C VAL A 74 -0.04 5.09 3.06
N ALA A 75 -1.17 4.57 2.59
CA ALA A 75 -1.71 4.86 1.26
C ALA A 75 -1.97 6.36 1.08
N GLU A 76 -2.47 7.06 2.10
CA GLU A 76 -2.65 8.51 2.09
C GLU A 76 -1.32 9.26 1.91
N ILE A 77 -0.29 8.89 2.67
CA ILE A 77 1.04 9.50 2.59
C ILE A 77 1.61 9.33 1.17
N VAL A 78 1.66 8.11 0.64
CA VAL A 78 2.27 7.84 -0.67
C VAL A 78 1.41 8.35 -1.84
N LYS A 79 0.09 8.40 -1.66
CA LYS A 79 -0.82 9.04 -2.62
C LYS A 79 -0.57 10.55 -2.67
N ARG A 80 -0.40 11.22 -1.52
CA ARG A 80 -0.05 12.64 -1.46
C ARG A 80 1.28 12.89 -2.16
N TRP A 81 2.30 12.07 -1.89
CA TRP A 81 3.58 12.12 -2.59
C TRP A 81 3.42 12.00 -4.12
N TRP A 82 2.62 11.04 -4.60
CA TRP A 82 2.33 10.91 -6.03
C TRP A 82 1.68 12.16 -6.62
N TYR A 83 0.75 12.80 -5.91
CA TYR A 83 0.09 14.01 -6.39
C TYR A 83 1.03 15.19 -6.51
N GLU A 84 1.92 15.37 -5.53
CA GLU A 84 2.86 16.50 -5.48
C GLU A 84 3.98 16.36 -6.53
N GLU A 85 4.63 15.20 -6.61
CA GLU A 85 5.83 15.04 -7.44
C GLU A 85 5.63 14.22 -8.71
N GLY A 86 4.56 13.44 -8.82
CA GLY A 86 4.43 12.49 -9.93
C GLY A 86 5.50 11.40 -9.91
N SER A 87 6.00 11.03 -8.72
CA SER A 87 7.00 9.97 -8.55
C SER A 87 6.43 8.58 -8.86
N GLU A 88 7.02 7.87 -9.82
CA GLU A 88 6.63 6.49 -10.14
C GLU A 88 6.73 5.57 -8.91
N LEU A 89 7.77 5.78 -8.09
CA LEU A 89 7.99 5.05 -6.84
C LEU A 89 6.82 5.24 -5.88
N ALA A 90 6.33 6.48 -5.74
CA ALA A 90 5.19 6.81 -4.89
C ALA A 90 3.92 6.09 -5.37
N TYR A 91 3.67 6.10 -6.68
CA TYR A 91 2.50 5.47 -7.24
C TYR A 91 2.54 3.94 -7.14
N LYS A 92 3.72 3.34 -7.37
CA LYS A 92 3.92 1.90 -7.18
C LYS A 92 3.70 1.48 -5.73
N MET A 93 4.23 2.24 -4.77
CA MET A 93 3.97 2.02 -3.34
C MET A 93 2.48 2.12 -3.02
N PHE A 94 1.78 3.13 -3.55
CA PHE A 94 0.33 3.27 -3.39
C PHE A 94 -0.41 2.02 -3.83
N LEU A 95 -0.14 1.50 -5.04
CA LEU A 95 -0.80 0.30 -5.55
C LEU A 95 -0.54 -0.92 -4.66
N TYR A 96 0.71 -1.10 -4.21
CA TYR A 96 1.08 -2.27 -3.39
C TYR A 96 0.39 -2.23 -2.03
N VAL A 97 0.33 -1.06 -1.40
CA VAL A 97 -0.37 -0.86 -0.13
C VAL A 97 -1.88 -1.07 -0.31
N TRP A 98 -2.45 -0.61 -1.43
CA TRP A 98 -3.88 -0.80 -1.72
C TRP A 98 -4.24 -2.27 -1.95
N MET A 99 -3.36 -3.05 -2.58
CA MET A 99 -3.53 -4.51 -2.72
C MET A 99 -3.52 -5.22 -1.37
N LEU A 100 -2.62 -4.85 -0.47
CA LEU A 100 -2.58 -5.38 0.89
C LEU A 100 -3.86 -5.04 1.67
N ARG A 101 -4.37 -3.81 1.50
CA ARG A 101 -5.63 -3.37 2.09
C ARG A 101 -6.80 -4.20 1.56
N ALA A 102 -6.89 -4.37 0.24
CA ALA A 102 -7.93 -5.17 -0.39
C ALA A 102 -7.89 -6.63 0.11
N TYR A 103 -6.71 -7.23 0.21
CA TYR A 103 -6.55 -8.55 0.84
C TYR A 103 -7.12 -8.59 2.25
N LYS A 104 -6.78 -7.62 3.11
CA LYS A 104 -7.27 -7.58 4.51
C LYS A 104 -8.79 -7.45 4.59
N LEU A 105 -9.41 -6.68 3.71
CA LEU A 105 -10.85 -6.43 3.72
C LEU A 105 -11.67 -7.63 3.23
N PHE A 106 -11.18 -8.34 2.21
CA PHE A 106 -11.94 -9.38 1.53
C PHE A 106 -11.58 -10.80 1.99
N SER A 107 -10.34 -11.06 2.41
CA SER A 107 -9.96 -12.39 2.95
C SER A 107 -10.63 -12.71 4.29
N GLN A 108 -11.15 -11.69 5.00
CA GLN A 108 -11.97 -11.88 6.19
C GLN A 108 -13.43 -12.26 5.88
N GLN A 109 -13.89 -12.01 4.66
CA GLN A 109 -15.28 -12.31 4.25
C GLN A 109 -15.45 -13.78 3.86
N GLU A 110 -14.43 -14.43 3.31
CA GLU A 110 -14.47 -15.88 2.98
C GLU A 110 -14.45 -16.79 4.22
N LYS A 111 -14.09 -16.27 5.40
CA LYS A 111 -14.07 -17.03 6.67
C LYS A 111 -15.42 -17.01 7.41
N ARG A 112 -16.47 -16.42 6.85
CA ARG A 112 -17.84 -16.40 7.40
C ARG A 112 -18.76 -17.26 6.56
#